data_AF-A0A1B3N5H7-F1
#
_entry.id   AF-A0A1B3N5H7-F1
#
_cell.length_a   1.000
_cell.length_b   1.000
_cell.length_c   1.000
_cell.angle_alpha   90.00
_cell.angle_beta   90.00
_cell.angle_gamma   90.00
#
_symmetry.space_group_name_H-M   'P 1'
#
loop_
_entity.id
_entity.type
_entity.pdbx_description
1 polymer ?
#
loop_
_entity_poly.entity_id
_entity_poly.type
_entity_poly.pdbx_seq_one_letter_code
_entity_poly.pdbx_strand_id
1 'polypeptide(L)' 'MSAYTDDKLVHMANQIARNLALDEDPVGAVAAHIRAYWNPRMIDGLRRQSDAALEPVAAAAIAGLEPTHG' A
#
# COMPACT_ATOMS: atom_id res chain seq x y z
N MET A 1 -8.54 13.69 -11.76
CA MET A 1 -8.58 13.57 -10.28
C MET A 1 -9.18 12.21 -9.94
N SER A 2 -8.38 11.18 -9.64
CA SER A 2 -8.96 9.91 -9.19
C SER A 2 -9.19 9.97 -7.68
N ALA A 3 -10.42 10.26 -7.27
CA ALA A 3 -10.90 9.94 -5.94
C ALA A 3 -11.12 8.41 -5.90
N TYR A 4 -10.09 7.65 -5.54
CA TYR A 4 -10.28 6.26 -5.18
C TYR A 4 -10.96 6.21 -3.82
N THR A 5 -11.96 5.35 -3.68
CA THR A 5 -12.54 5.05 -2.37
C THR A 5 -11.53 4.28 -1.53
N ASP A 6 -11.67 4.42 -0.22
CA ASP A 6 -10.84 3.79 0.79
C ASP A 6 -10.75 2.26 0.62
N ASP A 7 -11.89 1.59 0.38
CA ASP A 7 -11.96 0.14 0.09
C ASP A 7 -11.21 -0.25 -1.19
N LYS A 8 -11.24 0.62 -2.21
CA LYS A 8 -10.54 0.36 -3.48
C LYS A 8 -9.03 0.43 -3.29
N LEU A 9 -8.54 1.33 -2.44
CA LEU A 9 -7.12 1.38 -2.11
C LEU A 9 -6.69 0.09 -1.39
N VAL A 10 -7.48 -0.40 -0.43
CA VAL A 10 -7.19 -1.67 0.28
C VAL A 10 -7.16 -2.84 -0.70
N HIS A 11 -8.15 -2.92 -1.59
CA HIS A 11 -8.20 -3.97 -2.61
C HIS A 11 -6.96 -3.97 -3.52
N MET A 12 -6.55 -2.80 -4.01
CA MET A 12 -5.36 -2.68 -4.88
C MET A 12 -4.08 -3.03 -4.12
N ALA A 13 -3.92 -2.56 -2.88
CA ALA A 13 -2.75 -2.89 -2.06
C ALA A 13 -2.63 -4.41 -1.83
N ASN A 14 -3.74 -5.09 -1.54
CA ASN A 14 -3.79 -6.54 -1.40
C ASN A 14 -3.53 -7.26 -2.74
N GLN A 15 -4.04 -6.75 -3.86
CA GLN A 15 -3.71 -7.29 -5.18
C GLN A 15 -2.21 -7.21 -5.49
N ILE A 16 -1.57 -6.08 -5.19
CA ILE A 16 -0.13 -5.91 -5.39
C ILE A 16 0.64 -6.91 -4.52
N ALA A 17 0.25 -7.07 -3.25
CA ALA A 17 0.86 -8.04 -2.34
C ALA A 17 0.76 -9.48 -2.85
N ARG A 18 -0.39 -9.90 -3.38
CA ARG A 18 -0.55 -11.24 -3.96
C ARG A 18 0.29 -11.43 -5.22
N ASN A 19 0.38 -10.41 -6.07
CA ASN A 19 1.17 -10.46 -7.30
C ASN A 19 2.68 -10.56 -7.03
N LEU A 20 3.14 -9.97 -5.93
CA LEU A 20 4.56 -9.96 -5.52
C LEU A 20 4.86 -10.99 -4.43
N ALA A 21 3.95 -11.92 -4.15
CA ALA A 21 4.09 -12.89 -3.06
C ALA A 21 5.25 -13.89 -3.24
N LEU A 22 5.74 -14.05 -4.48
CA LEU A 22 6.86 -14.94 -4.82
C LEU A 22 8.21 -14.21 -4.91
N ASP A 23 8.24 -12.92 -4.61
CA ASP A 23 9.49 -12.16 -4.52
C ASP A 23 10.35 -12.66 -3.33
N GLU A 24 11.66 -12.41 -3.39
CA GLU A 24 12.58 -12.73 -2.29
C GLU A 24 12.32 -11.83 -1.07
N ASP A 25 11.88 -10.60 -1.29
CA ASP A 25 11.35 -9.69 -0.26
C ASP A 25 9.99 -9.12 -0.68
N PRO A 26 8.87 -9.85 -0.44
CA PRO A 26 7.54 -9.41 -0.82
C PRO A 26 7.14 -8.07 -0.18
N VAL A 27 7.58 -7.78 1.04
CA VAL A 27 7.25 -6.53 1.74
C VAL A 27 7.98 -5.36 1.09
N GLY A 28 9.28 -5.51 0.85
CA GLY A 28 10.10 -4.50 0.15
C GLY A 28 9.61 -4.25 -1.28
N ALA A 29 9.27 -5.31 -2.02
CA ALA A 29 8.76 -5.20 -3.38
C ALA A 29 7.43 -4.43 -3.44
N VAL A 30 6.50 -4.72 -2.53
CA VAL A 30 5.22 -3.99 -2.43
C VAL A 30 5.45 -2.53 -2.05
N ALA A 31 6.31 -2.26 -1.06
CA ALA A 31 6.62 -0.88 -0.64
C ALA A 31 7.26 -0.07 -1.78
N ALA A 32 8.18 -0.67 -2.54
CA ALA A 32 8.80 -0.05 -3.70
C ALA A 32 7.78 0.25 -4.80
N HIS A 33 6.88 -0.69 -5.10
CA HIS A 33 5.82 -0.50 -6.08
C HIS A 33 4.86 0.63 -5.68
N ILE A 34 4.38 0.62 -4.43
CA ILE A 34 3.48 1.67 -3.93
C ILE A 34 4.19 3.03 -4.00
N ARG A 35 5.45 3.14 -3.57
CA ARG A 35 6.22 4.39 -3.65
C ARG A 35 6.41 4.89 -5.09
N ALA A 36 6.60 4.00 -6.05
CA ALA A 36 6.84 4.35 -7.44
C ALA A 36 5.57 4.85 -8.16
N TYR A 37 4.40 4.29 -7.84
CA TYR A 37 3.18 4.51 -8.62
C TYR A 37 2.07 5.25 -7.87
N TRP A 38 2.09 5.30 -6.54
CA TRP A 38 1.05 5.92 -5.75
C TRP A 38 1.47 7.33 -5.31
N ASN A 39 0.49 8.22 -5.23
CA ASN A 39 0.72 9.55 -4.67
C ASN A 39 0.59 9.52 -3.12
N PRO A 40 1.18 10.50 -2.42
CA PRO A 40 1.11 10.57 -0.96
C PRO A 40 -0.32 10.53 -0.39
N ARG A 41 -1.29 11.18 -1.06
CA ARG A 41 -2.69 11.19 -0.62
C ARG A 41 -3.32 9.79 -0.58
N MET A 42 -2.98 8.92 -1.52
CA MET A 42 -3.47 7.53 -1.53
C MET A 42 -2.88 6.73 -0.36
N ILE A 43 -1.59 6.92 -0.08
CA ILE A 43 -0.90 6.28 1.05
C ILE A 43 -1.49 6.76 2.37
N ASP A 44 -1.73 8.06 2.51
CA ASP A 44 -2.37 8.62 3.70
C ASP A 44 -3.81 8.12 3.87
N GLY A 45 -4.53 7.90 2.76
CA GLY A 45 -5.85 7.27 2.77
C GLY A 45 -5.84 5.89 3.40
N LEU A 46 -4.88 5.05 3.02
CA LEU A 46 -4.69 3.73 3.62
C LEU A 46 -4.30 3.81 5.10
N ARG A 47 -3.41 4.74 5.47
CA ARG A 47 -2.95 4.89 6.86
C ARG A 47 -4.04 5.33 7.83
N ARG A 48 -5.02 6.11 7.35
CA ARG A 48 -6.14 6.57 8.18
C ARG A 48 -7.16 5.48 8.46
N GLN A 49 -7.18 4.40 7.70
CA GLN A 49 -8.10 3.29 7.94
C GLN A 49 -7.52 2.36 9.01
N SER A 50 -7.98 2.53 10.25
CA SER A 50 -7.65 1.66 11.37
C SER A 50 -8.19 0.23 11.22
N ASP A 51 -9.29 0.06 10.47
CA ASP A 51 -9.96 -1.23 10.24
C ASP A 51 -9.78 -1.78 8.81
N ALA A 52 -8.81 -1.25 8.05
CA ALA A 52 -8.56 -1.75 6.70
C ALA A 52 -8.20 -3.23 6.72
N ALA A 53 -8.92 -4.05 5.94
CA ALA A 53 -8.65 -5.47 5.73
C ALA A 53 -7.39 -5.69 4.85
N LEU A 54 -6.28 -5.05 5.21
CA LEU A 54 -4.98 -5.22 4.57
C LEU A 54 -4.41 -6.59 4.93
N GLU A 55 -3.93 -7.30 3.91
CA GLU A 55 -3.19 -8.53 4.12
C GLU A 55 -1.84 -8.24 4.79
N PRO A 56 -1.24 -9.21 5.52
CA PRO A 56 -0.05 -8.96 6.34
C PRO A 56 1.10 -8.31 5.58
N VAL A 57 1.36 -8.74 4.34
CA VAL A 57 2.43 -8.19 3.49
C VAL A 57 2.14 -6.74 3.10
N ALA A 58 0.90 -6.43 2.70
CA ALA A 58 0.49 -5.08 2.35
C ALA A 58 0.55 -4.14 3.56
N ALA A 59 0.06 -4.59 4.72
CA ALA A 59 0.09 -3.84 5.97
C ALA A 59 1.53 -3.50 6.39
N ALA A 60 2.43 -4.50 6.37
CA ALA A 60 3.85 -4.31 6.69
C ALA A 60 4.51 -3.32 5.72
N ALA A 61 4.22 -3.44 4.41
CA ALA A 61 4.78 -2.54 3.41
C ALA A 61 4.36 -1.09 3.63
N ILE A 62 3.07 -0.84 3.91
CA ILE A 62 2.53 0.52 4.15
C ILE A 62 3.09 1.13 5.44
N ALA A 63 3.25 0.32 6.49
CA ALA A 63 3.85 0.75 7.76
C ALA A 63 5.33 1.15 7.59
N GLY A 64 6.07 0.48 6.69
CA GLY A 64 7.48 0.76 6.39
C GLY A 64 7.72 1.90 5.39
N LEU A 65 6.68 2.55 4.86
CA LEU A 65 6.86 3.73 4.02
C LEU A 65 7.27 4.93 4.89
N GLU A 66 8.39 5.57 4.59
CA GLU A 66 8.72 6.84 5.23
C GLU A 66 7.63 7.90 4.93
N PRO A 67 7.26 8.77 5.91
CA PRO A 67 6.43 9.92 5.62
C PRO A 67 7.09 10.72 4.50
N THR A 68 6.35 10.96 3.42
CA THR A 68 6.84 11.76 2.31
C THR A 68 7.02 13.18 2.82
N HIS A 69 8.27 13.59 3.11
CA HIS A 69 8.59 14.96 3.46
C HIS A 69 8.33 15.81 2.21
N GLY A 70 7.33 16.68 2.28
CA GLY A 70 6.99 17.64 1.23
C GLY A 70 8.04 18.73 1.09
#